data_AF-A0A3A9VBY7-F1
#
_entry.id   AF-A0A3A9VBY7-F1
#
_cell.length_a   1.000
_cell.length_b   1.000
_cell.length_c   1.000
_cell.angle_alpha   90.00
_cell.angle_beta   90.00
_cell.angle_gamma   90.00
#
_symmetry.space_group_name_H-M   'P 1'
#
loop_
_entity.id
_entity.type
_entity.pdbx_description
1 polymer ?
#
loop_
_entity_poly.entity_id
_entity_poly.type
_entity_poly.pdbx_seq_one_letter_code
_entity_poly.pdbx_strand_id
1 'polypeptide(L)'
;MTKDDFIKSVTELLKDNNRVLALVRIPNSGNNRNYFFLENPNQIGELINESNTSDSITVFKAINELNNGLVTEDFIKTITESQVKDNFEPEFLIVNNTYREYQEKGDSEWNTVENVNELKEVLIDNIGETVTIISEPDFYDEQNTFHLYVPDEYGVSKSGASY
;
A
#
# COMPACT_ATOMS: atom_id res chain seq x y z
N MET A 1 -8.73 13.35 11.38
CA MET A 1 -10.04 13.13 10.74
C MET A 1 -10.89 12.26 11.65
N THR A 2 -12.23 12.37 11.67
CA THR A 2 -13.10 11.42 12.40
C THR A 2 -13.23 10.11 11.64
N LYS A 3 -13.66 9.02 12.30
CA LYS A 3 -13.93 7.73 11.63
C LYS A 3 -14.94 7.88 10.49
N ASP A 4 -16.03 8.62 10.72
CA ASP A 4 -17.10 8.79 9.74
C ASP A 4 -16.64 9.62 8.53
N ASP A 5 -15.87 10.69 8.77
CA ASP A 5 -15.28 11.50 7.70
C ASP A 5 -14.28 10.69 6.86
N PHE A 6 -13.51 9.81 7.50
CA PHE A 6 -12.57 8.93 6.82
C PHE A 6 -13.28 7.92 5.92
N ILE A 7 -14.26 7.19 6.47
CA ILE A 7 -15.05 6.23 5.69
C ILE A 7 -15.70 6.92 4.50
N LYS A 8 -16.30 8.10 4.71
CA LYS A 8 -16.93 8.86 3.63
C LYS A 8 -15.92 9.26 2.55
N SER A 9 -14.79 9.83 2.94
CA SER A 9 -13.77 10.32 1.98
C SER A 9 -13.17 9.19 1.15
N VAL A 10 -12.84 8.05 1.79
CA VAL A 10 -12.29 6.88 1.09
C VAL A 10 -13.35 6.21 0.21
N THR A 11 -14.61 6.18 0.65
CA THR A 11 -15.73 5.66 -0.17
C THR A 11 -15.96 6.50 -1.42
N GLU A 12 -15.85 7.83 -1.30
CA GLU A 12 -15.91 8.73 -2.46
C GLU A 12 -14.73 8.48 -3.41
N LEU A 13 -13.51 8.37 -2.87
CA LEU A 13 -12.32 8.08 -3.66
C LEU A 13 -12.41 6.75 -4.43
N LEU A 14 -12.97 5.69 -3.81
CA LEU A 14 -13.21 4.38 -4.44
C LEU A 14 -14.34 4.38 -5.49
N LYS A 15 -15.19 5.40 -5.53
CA LYS A 15 -16.16 5.54 -6.63
C LYS A 15 -15.51 6.13 -7.86
N ASP A 16 -14.54 7.02 -7.64
CA ASP A 16 -13.80 7.69 -8.71
C ASP A 16 -12.66 6.80 -9.24
N ASN A 17 -12.19 5.84 -8.44
CA ASN A 17 -11.09 4.93 -8.76
C ASN A 17 -11.49 3.47 -8.59
N ASN A 18 -11.10 2.58 -9.50
CA ASN A 18 -11.39 1.14 -9.40
C ASN A 18 -10.77 0.47 -8.16
N ARG A 19 -9.68 1.04 -7.63
CA ARG A 19 -8.98 0.61 -6.42
C ARG A 19 -8.21 1.78 -5.81
N VAL A 20 -7.94 1.72 -4.51
CA VAL A 20 -7.11 2.68 -3.79
C VAL A 20 -6.05 1.96 -2.98
N LEU A 21 -4.85 2.52 -2.88
CA LEU A 21 -3.80 1.97 -2.05
C LEU A 21 -4.04 2.34 -0.58
N ALA A 22 -4.00 1.33 0.28
CA ALA A 22 -4.05 1.49 1.73
C ALA A 22 -2.72 1.03 2.34
N LEU A 23 -2.31 1.72 3.41
CA LEU A 23 -1.20 1.37 4.29
C LEU A 23 -1.75 1.20 5.71
N VAL A 24 -1.56 0.01 6.29
CA VAL A 24 -1.78 -0.23 7.73
C VAL A 24 -0.44 -0.26 8.42
N ARG A 25 -0.27 0.59 9.44
CA ARG A 25 0.89 0.53 10.32
C ARG A 25 0.53 -0.06 11.67
N ILE A 26 1.21 -1.13 12.04
CA ILE A 26 1.04 -1.86 13.30
C ILE A 26 2.21 -1.53 14.22
N PRO A 27 2.00 -0.77 15.31
CA PRO A 27 3.08 -0.39 16.21
C PRO A 27 3.71 -1.63 16.89
N ASN A 28 5.03 -1.58 17.13
CA ASN A 28 5.80 -2.64 17.79
C ASN A 28 5.85 -4.00 17.06
N SER A 29 5.47 -4.05 15.77
CA SER A 29 5.65 -5.22 14.89
C SER A 29 6.98 -5.12 14.12
N GLY A 30 7.61 -6.28 13.83
CA GLY A 30 8.77 -6.36 12.94
C GLY A 30 8.43 -6.07 11.47
N ASN A 31 7.20 -6.38 11.06
CA ASN A 31 6.59 -5.93 9.81
C ASN A 31 5.50 -4.91 10.14
N ASN A 32 5.89 -3.66 10.34
CA ASN A 32 5.01 -2.61 10.84
C ASN A 32 4.29 -1.82 9.73
N ARG A 33 4.40 -2.23 8.47
CA ARG A 33 3.76 -1.58 7.31
C ARG A 33 3.17 -2.66 6.43
N ASN A 34 1.89 -2.57 6.12
CA ASN A 34 1.21 -3.46 5.18
C ASN A 34 0.54 -2.62 4.10
N TYR A 35 0.91 -2.84 2.84
CA TYR A 35 0.40 -2.10 1.69
C TYR A 35 -0.48 -2.99 0.82
N PHE A 36 -1.74 -2.64 0.62
CA PHE A 36 -2.65 -3.44 -0.20
C PHE A 36 -3.70 -2.57 -0.88
N PHE A 37 -4.31 -3.11 -1.93
CA PHE A 37 -5.41 -2.44 -2.61
C PHE A 37 -6.75 -2.73 -1.95
N LEU A 38 -7.48 -1.66 -1.63
CA LEU A 38 -8.92 -1.71 -1.43
C LEU A 38 -9.59 -1.52 -2.79
N GLU A 39 -10.57 -2.36 -3.09
CA GLU A 39 -11.27 -2.40 -4.38
C GLU A 39 -12.78 -2.14 -4.23
N ASN A 40 -13.29 -2.16 -3.00
CA ASN A 40 -14.69 -1.83 -2.74
C ASN A 40 -14.90 -1.13 -1.39
N PRO A 41 -15.94 -0.27 -1.26
CA PRO A 41 -16.18 0.48 -0.02
C PRO A 41 -16.45 -0.37 1.22
N ASN A 42 -16.96 -1.60 1.07
CA ASN A 42 -17.27 -2.45 2.24
C ASN A 42 -15.99 -2.87 2.96
N GLN A 43 -14.89 -3.06 2.21
CA GLN A 43 -13.58 -3.41 2.76
C GLN A 43 -13.04 -2.36 3.72
N ILE A 44 -13.42 -1.09 3.58
CA ILE A 44 -13.01 -0.03 4.53
C ILE A 44 -13.60 -0.32 5.91
N GLY A 45 -14.89 -0.69 5.97
CA GLY A 45 -15.58 -0.98 7.22
C GLY A 45 -15.00 -2.23 7.89
N GLU A 46 -14.74 -3.27 7.11
CA GLU A 46 -14.07 -4.50 7.55
C GLU A 46 -12.68 -4.19 8.12
N LEU A 47 -11.84 -3.48 7.37
CA LEU A 47 -10.49 -3.11 7.77
C LEU A 47 -10.47 -2.37 9.10
N ILE A 48 -11.35 -1.38 9.28
CA ILE A 48 -11.42 -0.61 10.53
C ILE A 48 -11.88 -1.47 11.71
N ASN A 49 -12.80 -2.41 11.49
CA ASN A 49 -13.32 -3.27 12.55
C ASN A 49 -12.32 -4.37 12.95
N GLU A 50 -11.44 -4.77 12.04
CA GLU A 50 -10.40 -5.77 12.27
C GLU A 50 -9.09 -5.17 12.80
N SER A 51 -8.92 -3.84 12.67
CA SER A 51 -7.71 -3.14 13.13
C SER A 51 -7.59 -3.19 14.66
N ASN A 52 -6.36 -3.37 15.13
CA ASN A 52 -6.04 -3.35 16.55
C ASN A 52 -6.00 -1.92 17.09
N THR A 53 -6.13 -1.79 18.41
CA THR A 53 -5.88 -0.53 19.10
C THR A 53 -4.48 -0.02 18.78
N SER A 54 -4.35 1.29 18.51
CA SER A 54 -3.11 1.96 18.10
C SER A 54 -2.66 1.72 16.66
N ASP A 55 -3.35 0.89 15.87
CA ASP A 55 -3.08 0.81 14.43
C ASP A 55 -3.38 2.15 13.76
N SER A 56 -2.66 2.42 12.67
CA SER A 56 -2.96 3.57 11.81
C SER A 56 -3.21 3.12 10.39
N ILE A 57 -4.31 3.60 9.81
CA ILE A 57 -4.70 3.35 8.44
C ILE A 57 -4.46 4.64 7.66
N THR A 58 -3.72 4.52 6.56
CA THR A 58 -3.48 5.59 5.59
C THR A 58 -4.02 5.16 4.24
N VAL A 59 -4.79 6.02 3.58
CA VAL A 59 -5.23 5.80 2.20
C VAL A 59 -4.67 6.91 1.33
N PHE A 60 -4.03 6.55 0.22
CA PHE A 60 -3.43 7.49 -0.71
C PHE A 60 -4.49 7.98 -1.71
N LYS A 61 -4.60 9.31 -1.87
CA LYS A 61 -5.56 9.95 -2.80
C LYS A 61 -5.19 9.69 -4.25
N ALA A 62 -3.91 9.52 -4.53
CA ALA A 62 -3.37 9.14 -5.82
C ALA A 62 -2.07 8.35 -5.60
N ILE A 63 -1.72 7.52 -6.57
CA ILE A 63 -0.45 6.79 -6.61
C ILE A 63 0.19 7.03 -7.97
N ASN A 64 1.52 7.10 -7.99
CA ASN A 64 2.27 7.12 -9.24
C ASN A 64 2.51 5.68 -9.71
N GLU A 65 1.52 5.10 -10.40
CA GLU A 65 1.64 3.77 -10.97
C GLU A 65 2.60 3.79 -12.17
N LEU A 66 3.73 3.09 -12.03
CA LEU A 66 4.75 2.97 -13.08
C LEU A 66 4.43 1.80 -14.01
N ASN A 67 3.92 0.70 -13.44
CA ASN A 67 3.48 -0.44 -14.22
C ASN A 67 2.50 -1.33 -13.46
N ASN A 68 1.74 -2.13 -14.21
CA ASN A 68 0.79 -3.10 -13.68
C ASN A 68 0.60 -4.23 -14.70
N GLY A 69 0.74 -5.46 -14.26
CA GLY A 69 0.41 -6.62 -15.08
C GLY A 69 0.92 -7.94 -14.55
N LEU A 70 0.64 -8.99 -15.32
CA LEU A 70 1.16 -10.33 -15.10
C LEU A 70 2.68 -10.35 -15.29
N VAL A 71 3.40 -10.82 -14.29
CA VAL A 71 4.85 -10.95 -14.36
C VAL A 71 5.22 -12.13 -15.26
N THR A 72 5.81 -11.77 -16.38
CA THR A 72 6.36 -12.68 -17.41
C THR A 72 7.81 -12.31 -17.69
N GLU A 73 8.57 -13.17 -18.37
CA GLU A 73 9.95 -12.84 -18.76
C GLU A 73 10.01 -11.55 -19.60
N ASP A 74 9.04 -11.33 -20.49
CA ASP A 74 8.93 -10.12 -21.30
C ASP A 74 8.59 -8.88 -20.45
N PHE A 75 7.72 -9.03 -19.44
CA PHE A 75 7.44 -7.97 -18.47
C PHE A 75 8.71 -7.58 -17.72
N ILE A 76 9.42 -8.55 -17.14
CA ILE A 76 10.66 -8.32 -16.38
C ILE A 76 11.68 -7.58 -17.24
N LYS A 77 11.90 -8.06 -18.47
CA LYS A 77 12.81 -7.43 -19.41
C LYS A 77 12.40 -5.98 -19.71
N THR A 78 11.12 -5.74 -19.99
CA THR A 78 10.61 -4.41 -20.33
C THR A 78 10.83 -3.42 -19.18
N ILE A 79 10.48 -3.81 -17.95
CA ILE A 79 10.64 -2.96 -16.76
C ILE A 79 12.12 -2.70 -16.47
N THR A 80 12.95 -3.73 -16.46
CA THR A 80 14.37 -3.57 -16.12
C THR A 80 15.11 -2.72 -17.17
N GLU A 81 14.80 -2.88 -18.46
CA GLU A 81 15.38 -2.06 -19.54
C GLU A 81 14.93 -0.59 -19.49
N SER A 82 13.69 -0.30 -19.07
CA SER A 82 13.23 1.09 -18.92
C SER A 82 13.94 1.78 -17.76
N GLN A 83 14.05 1.10 -16.61
CA GLN A 83 14.67 1.67 -15.42
C GLN A 83 16.18 1.93 -15.56
N VAL A 84 16.88 1.14 -16.38
CA VAL A 84 18.30 1.40 -16.71
C VAL A 84 18.48 2.68 -17.53
N LYS A 85 17.52 3.00 -18.41
CA LYS A 85 17.63 4.16 -19.32
C LYS A 85 17.41 5.49 -18.61
N ASP A 86 16.61 5.51 -17.55
CA ASP A 86 16.12 6.74 -16.92
C ASP A 86 16.87 7.13 -15.63
N ASN A 87 18.00 6.47 -15.32
CA ASN A 87 18.68 6.50 -14.02
C ASN A 87 17.75 6.00 -12.89
N PHE A 88 17.93 4.73 -12.50
CA PHE A 88 17.12 4.04 -11.49
C PHE A 88 16.76 4.93 -10.29
N GLU A 89 15.47 5.11 -10.05
CA GLU A 89 14.97 5.73 -8.82
C GLU A 89 14.83 4.66 -7.73
N PRO A 90 15.51 4.79 -6.58
CA PRO A 90 15.74 3.69 -5.64
C PRO A 90 14.57 3.35 -4.71
N GLU A 91 13.37 3.84 -4.96
CA GLU A 91 12.24 3.74 -4.03
C GLU A 91 10.98 3.29 -4.76
N PHE A 92 10.96 2.02 -5.19
CA PHE A 92 9.74 1.40 -5.71
C PHE A 92 9.09 0.51 -4.67
N LEU A 93 7.76 0.56 -4.65
CA LEU A 93 6.94 -0.40 -3.94
C LEU A 93 6.31 -1.36 -4.96
N ILE A 94 6.57 -2.65 -4.78
CA ILE A 94 5.92 -3.71 -5.56
C ILE A 94 4.80 -4.28 -4.69
N VAL A 95 3.55 -4.12 -5.14
CA VAL A 95 2.35 -4.57 -4.44
C VAL A 95 1.66 -5.64 -5.27
N ASN A 96 1.50 -6.84 -4.70
CA ASN A 96 0.77 -7.96 -5.29
C ASN A 96 -0.52 -8.30 -4.53
N ASN A 97 -0.79 -7.66 -3.38
CA ASN A 97 -1.92 -8.01 -2.53
C ASN A 97 -3.11 -7.04 -2.63
N THR A 98 -4.30 -7.62 -2.69
CA THR A 98 -5.59 -7.02 -2.35
C THR A 98 -5.83 -7.11 -0.84
N TYR A 99 -6.80 -6.35 -0.32
CA TYR A 99 -7.21 -6.47 1.08
C TYR A 99 -7.66 -7.89 1.44
N ARG A 100 -8.27 -8.63 0.50
CA ARG A 100 -8.68 -10.01 0.73
C ARG A 100 -7.47 -10.93 0.96
N GLU A 101 -6.42 -10.78 0.16
CA GLU A 101 -5.19 -11.55 0.35
C GLU A 101 -4.49 -11.18 1.66
N TYR A 102 -4.52 -9.90 2.04
CA TYR A 102 -4.07 -9.46 3.36
C TYR A 102 -4.83 -10.15 4.50
N GLN A 103 -6.16 -10.28 4.40
CA GLN A 103 -6.96 -11.01 5.39
C GLN A 103 -6.61 -12.51 5.44
N GLU A 104 -6.35 -13.14 4.29
CA GLU A 104 -6.03 -14.56 4.19
C GLU A 104 -4.63 -14.89 4.72
N LYS A 105 -3.63 -14.04 4.44
CA LYS A 105 -2.23 -14.24 4.84
C LYS A 105 -1.90 -13.66 6.22
N GLY A 106 -2.62 -12.62 6.64
CA GLY A 106 -2.36 -11.85 7.87
C GLY A 106 -1.25 -10.80 7.71
N ASP A 107 -0.61 -10.74 6.56
CA ASP A 107 0.39 -9.76 6.17
C ASP A 107 0.22 -9.36 4.71
N SER A 108 0.89 -8.28 4.32
CA SER A 108 1.05 -7.93 2.93
C SER A 108 2.48 -8.18 2.50
N GLU A 109 2.63 -8.96 1.44
CA GLU A 109 3.90 -9.05 0.73
C GLU A 109 4.06 -7.77 -0.07
N TRP A 110 5.11 -7.03 0.25
CA TRP A 110 5.57 -5.91 -0.54
C TRP A 110 7.08 -5.88 -0.46
N ASN A 111 7.70 -5.37 -1.52
CA ASN A 111 9.14 -5.25 -1.58
C ASN A 111 9.50 -3.82 -1.93
N THR A 112 10.45 -3.27 -1.16
CA THR A 112 11.23 -2.10 -1.57
C THR A 112 12.43 -2.60 -2.34
N VAL A 113 12.77 -1.91 -3.42
CA VAL A 113 13.91 -2.29 -4.27
C VAL A 113 14.78 -1.06 -4.52
N GLU A 114 16.06 -1.17 -4.18
CA GLU A 114 17.00 -0.05 -4.23
C GLU A 114 17.80 0.00 -5.55
N ASN A 115 17.77 -1.09 -6.33
CA ASN A 115 18.44 -1.16 -7.63
C ASN A 115 17.76 -2.13 -8.62
N VAL A 116 18.18 -2.07 -9.89
CA VAL A 116 17.63 -2.90 -10.99
C VAL A 116 17.81 -4.40 -10.73
N ASN A 117 18.88 -4.82 -10.06
CA ASN A 117 19.11 -6.24 -9.80
C ASN A 117 18.11 -6.76 -8.76
N GLU A 118 17.88 -6.03 -7.67
CA GLU A 118 16.85 -6.36 -6.68
C GLU A 118 15.45 -6.36 -7.31
N LEU A 119 15.13 -5.35 -8.12
CA LEU A 119 13.87 -5.33 -8.88
C LEU A 119 13.72 -6.59 -9.73
N LYS A 120 14.79 -7.00 -10.42
CA LYS A 120 14.78 -8.21 -11.24
C LYS A 120 14.59 -9.47 -10.39
N GLU A 121 15.27 -9.60 -9.26
CA GLU A 121 15.15 -10.73 -8.34
C GLU A 121 13.72 -10.85 -7.82
N VAL A 122 13.15 -9.76 -7.30
CA VAL A 122 11.76 -9.73 -6.81
C VAL A 122 10.79 -10.13 -7.91
N LEU A 123 10.93 -9.59 -9.13
CA LEU A 123 10.02 -9.95 -10.21
C LEU A 123 10.20 -11.41 -10.67
N ILE A 124 11.40 -11.98 -10.63
CA ILE A 124 11.60 -13.40 -10.92
C ILE A 124 10.86 -14.27 -9.91
N ASP A 125 10.91 -13.91 -8.63
CA ASP A 125 10.22 -14.64 -7.56
C ASP A 125 8.69 -14.56 -7.69
N ASN A 126 8.17 -13.54 -8.39
CA ASN A 126 6.74 -13.30 -8.60
C ASN A 126 6.25 -13.71 -10.01
N ILE A 127 7.01 -14.51 -10.77
CA ILE A 127 6.58 -14.97 -12.11
C ILE A 127 5.23 -15.69 -12.03
N GLY A 128 4.29 -15.27 -12.88
CA GLY A 128 2.93 -15.81 -12.92
C GLY A 128 1.95 -15.09 -11.99
N GLU A 129 2.42 -14.13 -11.18
CA GLU A 129 1.58 -13.27 -10.36
C GLU A 129 1.30 -11.93 -11.04
N THR A 130 0.21 -11.26 -10.64
CA THR A 130 -0.07 -9.89 -11.09
C THR A 130 0.49 -8.91 -10.06
N VAL A 131 1.35 -8.00 -10.49
CA VAL A 131 1.97 -7.01 -9.61
C VAL A 131 1.66 -5.60 -10.08
N THR A 132 1.63 -4.67 -9.13
CA THR A 132 1.63 -3.23 -9.40
C THR A 132 2.92 -2.64 -8.86
N ILE A 133 3.66 -1.95 -9.74
CA ILE A 133 4.90 -1.25 -9.40
C ILE A 133 4.57 0.24 -9.31
N ILE A 134 4.83 0.84 -8.16
CA ILE A 134 4.59 2.26 -7.91
C ILE A 134 5.86 2.92 -7.34
N SER A 135 6.02 4.22 -7.56
CA SER A 135 6.96 5.01 -6.73
C SER A 135 6.48 4.97 -5.28
N GLU A 136 7.39 4.75 -4.31
CA GLU A 136 7.03 4.72 -2.89
C GLU A 136 6.32 6.04 -2.52
N PRO A 137 5.06 5.99 -2.08
CA PRO A 137 4.33 7.20 -1.77
C PRO A 137 4.69 7.71 -0.37
N ASP A 138 4.88 9.03 -0.22
CA ASP A 138 5.10 9.64 1.09
C ASP A 138 3.81 9.60 1.92
N PHE A 139 3.73 8.64 2.84
CA PHE A 139 2.58 8.50 3.72
C PHE A 139 2.50 9.58 4.80
N TYR A 140 3.50 10.46 4.95
CA TYR A 140 3.41 11.62 5.84
C TYR A 140 2.76 12.84 5.15
N ASP A 141 2.55 12.80 3.84
CA ASP A 141 1.94 13.91 3.09
C ASP A 141 0.41 13.98 3.30
N GLU A 142 -0.01 14.66 4.36
CA GLU A 142 -1.43 14.88 4.69
C GLU A 142 -2.25 15.56 3.57
N GLN A 143 -1.59 16.22 2.59
CA GLN A 143 -2.30 16.78 1.43
C GLN A 143 -2.74 15.70 0.46
N ASN A 144 -1.98 14.61 0.35
CA ASN A 144 -2.21 13.50 -0.59
C ASN A 144 -2.68 12.21 0.09
N THR A 145 -2.93 12.24 1.40
CA THR A 145 -3.41 11.07 2.16
C THR A 145 -4.67 11.37 2.97
N PHE A 146 -5.38 10.29 3.31
CA PHE A 146 -6.37 10.26 4.38
C PHE A 146 -5.82 9.40 5.51
N HIS A 147 -5.90 9.88 6.75
CA HIS A 147 -5.42 9.16 7.93
C HIS A 147 -6.53 8.86 8.93
N LEU A 148 -6.55 7.63 9.42
CA LEU A 148 -7.34 7.20 10.57
C LEU A 148 -6.45 6.53 11.60
N TYR A 149 -6.47 7.06 12.83
CA TYR A 149 -5.76 6.50 13.97
C TYR A 149 -6.75 5.74 14.84
N VAL A 150 -6.57 4.43 14.96
CA VAL A 150 -7.39 3.61 15.86
C VAL A 150 -6.98 3.96 17.28
N PRO A 151 -7.90 4.47 18.14
CA PRO A 151 -7.56 4.85 19.50
C PRO A 151 -6.90 3.70 20.28
N ASP A 152 -6.03 4.04 21.22
CA ASP A 152 -5.50 3.06 22.16
C ASP A 152 -6.55 2.63 23.20
N GLU A 153 -6.17 1.72 24.11
CA GLU A 153 -7.04 1.20 25.18
C GLU A 153 -7.59 2.30 26.13
N TYR A 154 -6.99 3.50 26.12
CA TYR A 154 -7.41 4.66 26.90
C TYR A 154 -8.23 5.65 26.08
N GLY A 155 -8.56 5.31 24.82
CA GLY A 155 -9.29 6.18 23.90
C GLY A 155 -8.43 7.31 23.33
N VAL A 156 -7.11 7.24 23.43
CA VAL A 156 -6.19 8.25 22.92
C VAL A 156 -5.77 7.87 21.49
N SER A 157 -6.15 8.71 20.53
CA SER A 157 -5.58 8.66 19.17
C SER A 157 -4.29 9.48 19.15
N LYS A 158 -3.12 8.83 19.10
CA LYS A 158 -1.85 9.54 18.87
C LYS A 158 -1.79 9.99 17.42
N SER A 159 -1.54 11.29 17.19
CA SER A 159 -1.38 11.83 15.83
C SER A 159 -0.15 11.23 15.14
N GLY A 160 -0.31 10.91 13.86
CA GLY A 160 0.68 10.21 13.06
C GLY A 160 1.92 11.02 12.79
N ALA A 161 2.95 10.56 13.46
CA ALA A 161 4.38 10.85 13.36
C ALA A 161 5.02 10.45 14.71
N SER A 162 4.22 10.34 15.76
CA SER A 162 4.67 10.08 17.14
C SER A 162 5.01 8.61 17.40
N TYR A 163 5.99 8.06 16.69
CA TYR A 163 6.86 6.98 17.14
C TYR A 163 8.21 7.08 16.43
#